data_AF-A0A7V4EPW0-F1
#
_entry.id   AF-A0A7V4EPW0-F1
#
_cell.length_a   1.000
_cell.length_b   1.000
_cell.length_c   1.000
_cell.angle_alpha   90.00
_cell.angle_beta   90.00
_cell.angle_gamma   90.00
#
_symmetry.space_group_name_H-M   'P 1'
#
loop_
_entity.id
_entity.type
_entity.pdbx_description
1 polymer ?
#
loop_
_entity_poly.entity_id
_entity_poly.type
_entity_poly.pdbx_seq_one_letter_code
_entity_poly.pdbx_strand_id
1 'polypeptide(L)'
;MNSHKPPEPQNDAPGDIAQKHDLELLKSVFNGIDEIIYVSDPETYELLFVNHAFVKIWGHAPPGSKCHKVLQNRESPCPFCTNNIILNHSRPK
;
A
#
# COMPACT_ATOMS: atom_id res chain seq x y z
N MET A 1 36.52 -16.60 -12.93
CA MET A 1 35.43 -17.20 -12.14
C MET A 1 35.09 -16.18 -11.06
N ASN A 2 34.08 -15.32 -11.18
CA ASN A 2 32.73 -15.51 -11.69
C ASN A 2 32.36 -14.48 -12.75
N SER A 3 31.82 -14.96 -13.86
CA SER A 3 31.23 -14.13 -14.90
C SER A 3 29.92 -13.56 -14.35
N HIS A 4 29.86 -12.25 -14.13
CA HIS A 4 28.58 -11.57 -13.99
C HIS A 4 27.84 -11.69 -15.33
N LYS A 5 26.87 -12.61 -15.37
CA LYS A 5 25.89 -12.67 -16.45
C LYS A 5 25.07 -11.37 -16.36
N PRO A 6 24.95 -10.59 -17.43
CA PRO A 6 24.03 -9.46 -17.47
C PRO A 6 22.62 -9.94 -17.12
N PRO A 7 21.79 -9.16 -16.39
CA PRO A 7 20.40 -9.53 -16.17
C PRO A 7 19.73 -9.73 -17.53
N GLU A 8 19.02 -10.86 -17.67
CA GLU A 8 18.28 -11.18 -18.88
C GLU A 8 17.25 -10.08 -19.18
N PRO A 9 17.05 -9.71 -20.46
CA PRO A 9 16.05 -8.72 -20.82
C PRO A 9 14.66 -9.26 -20.48
N GLN A 10 14.03 -8.65 -19.50
CA GLN A 10 12.65 -8.95 -19.13
C GLN A 10 11.76 -8.41 -20.26
N ASN A 11 11.07 -9.34 -20.94
CA ASN A 11 10.09 -9.04 -21.98
C ASN A 11 8.84 -8.41 -21.34
N ASP A 12 8.95 -7.16 -20.90
CA ASP A 12 7.83 -6.37 -20.41
C ASP A 12 7.12 -5.72 -21.60
N ALA A 13 5.79 -5.88 -21.69
CA ALA A 13 5.00 -5.26 -22.73
C ALA A 13 5.08 -3.72 -22.62
N PRO A 14 5.02 -2.95 -23.73
CA PRO A 14 5.19 -1.50 -23.72
C PRO A 14 4.24 -0.74 -22.78
N GLY A 15 3.07 -1.32 -22.46
CA GLY A 15 2.12 -0.75 -21.51
C GLY A 15 2.53 -0.90 -20.03
N ASP A 16 3.28 -1.94 -19.68
CA ASP A 16 3.61 -2.26 -18.29
C ASP A 16 4.74 -1.38 -17.73
N ILE A 17 5.63 -0.89 -18.61
CA ILE A 17 6.77 -0.04 -18.23
C ILE A 17 6.29 1.35 -17.80
N ALA A 18 5.32 1.93 -18.52
CA ALA A 18 4.75 3.24 -18.18
C ALA A 18 3.97 3.20 -16.84
N GLN A 19 3.18 2.13 -16.62
CA GLN A 19 2.38 1.96 -15.40
C GLN A 19 3.24 1.70 -14.15
N LYS A 20 4.33 0.92 -14.27
CA LYS A 20 5.28 0.70 -13.16
C LYS A 20 5.99 1.99 -12.75
N HIS A 21 6.39 2.82 -13.72
CA HIS A 21 7.10 4.08 -13.43
C HIS A 21 6.23 5.06 -12.64
N ASP A 22 4.95 5.20 -12.99
CA ASP A 22 4.02 6.10 -12.31
C ASP A 22 3.77 5.70 -10.85
N LEU A 23 3.67 4.39 -10.58
CA LEU A 23 3.51 3.87 -9.23
C LEU A 23 4.74 4.14 -8.36
N GLU A 24 5.95 3.93 -8.89
CA GLU A 24 7.18 4.20 -8.16
C GLU A 24 7.39 5.70 -7.90
N LEU A 25 7.01 6.56 -8.85
CA LEU A 25 7.01 8.00 -8.65
C LEU A 25 6.04 8.41 -7.52
N LEU A 26 4.81 7.87 -7.52
CA LEU A 26 3.83 8.14 -6.48
C LEU A 26 4.33 7.73 -5.09
N LYS A 27 4.92 6.53 -4.97
CA LYS A 27 5.52 6.05 -3.72
C LYS A 27 6.64 6.97 -3.24
N SER A 28 7.51 7.41 -4.16
CA SER A 28 8.60 8.35 -3.86
C SER A 28 8.06 9.66 -3.28
N VAL A 29 7.03 10.24 -3.91
CA VAL A 29 6.36 11.45 -3.42
C VAL A 29 5.78 11.24 -2.01
N PHE A 30 5.04 10.15 -1.79
CA PHE A 30 4.46 9.86 -0.48
C PHE A 30 5.50 9.61 0.62
N ASN A 31 6.65 9.05 0.27
CA ASN A 31 7.76 8.83 1.20
C ASN A 31 8.54 10.11 1.53
N GLY A 32 8.42 11.16 0.71
CA GLY A 32 8.98 12.49 0.99
C GLY A 32 8.10 13.37 1.89
N ILE A 33 6.86 12.95 2.16
CA ILE A 33 5.92 13.66 3.04
C ILE A 33 6.11 13.14 4.47
N ASP A 34 6.30 14.06 5.43
CA ASP A 34 6.46 13.74 6.85
C ASP A 34 5.13 13.46 7.59
N GLU A 35 4.00 13.52 6.88
CA GLU A 35 2.68 13.12 7.35
C GLU A 35 2.36 11.65 7.04
N ILE A 36 1.52 11.04 7.88
CA ILE A 36 1.15 9.63 7.76
C ILE A 36 0.29 9.41 6.52
N ILE A 37 0.74 8.52 5.64
CA ILE A 37 -0.01 8.08 4.46
C ILE A 37 -0.09 6.56 4.46
N TYR A 38 -1.30 6.03 4.30
CA TYR A 38 -1.53 4.60 4.11
C TYR A 38 -2.69 4.37 3.14
N VAL A 39 -2.69 3.20 2.49
CA VAL A 39 -3.81 2.69 1.70
C VAL A 39 -4.26 1.40 2.35
N SER A 40 -5.57 1.29 2.62
CA SER A 40 -6.16 0.05 3.12
C SER A 40 -7.28 -0.42 2.21
N ASP A 41 -7.36 -1.74 2.02
CA ASP A 41 -8.52 -2.36 1.38
C ASP A 41 -9.76 -2.21 2.29
N PRO A 42 -10.87 -1.64 1.79
CA PRO A 42 -12.04 -1.37 2.62
C PRO A 42 -12.86 -2.62 3.00
N GLU A 43 -12.73 -3.72 2.24
CA GLU A 43 -13.44 -4.99 2.49
C GLU A 43 -12.64 -5.89 3.46
N THR A 44 -11.34 -6.04 3.22
CA THR A 44 -10.47 -6.94 3.99
C THR A 44 -9.75 -6.26 5.16
N TYR A 45 -9.78 -4.92 5.21
CA TYR A 45 -9.06 -4.07 6.16
C TYR A 45 -7.53 -4.17 6.08
N GLU A 46 -6.98 -4.75 5.02
CA GLU A 46 -5.54 -4.93 4.87
C GLU A 46 -4.85 -3.63 4.48
N LEU A 47 -3.72 -3.33 5.12
CA LEU A 47 -2.83 -2.26 4.71
C LEU A 47 -2.08 -2.69 3.45
N LEU A 48 -2.36 -2.03 2.34
CA LEU A 48 -1.77 -2.28 1.02
C LEU A 48 -0.52 -1.43 0.77
N PHE A 49 -0.45 -0.26 1.40
CA PHE A 49 0.70 0.65 1.34
C PHE A 49 0.80 1.47 2.63
N VAL A 50 2.03 1.76 3.04
CA VAL A 50 2.36 2.70 4.11
C VAL A 50 3.61 3.49 3.72
N ASN A 51 3.67 4.78 4.06
CA ASN A 51 4.85 5.61 3.77
C ASN A 51 5.89 5.59 4.89
N HIS A 52 7.03 6.27 4.68
CA HIS A 52 8.08 6.41 5.68
C HIS A 52 7.60 7.02 7.00
N ALA A 53 6.72 8.03 6.97
CA ALA A 53 6.18 8.64 8.19
C ALA A 53 5.38 7.64 9.04
N PHE A 54 4.56 6.80 8.40
CA PHE A 54 3.88 5.69 9.07
C PHE A 54 4.89 4.74 9.74
N VAL A 55 5.92 4.31 9.01
CA VAL A 55 6.92 3.34 9.52
C VAL A 55 7.70 3.89 10.71
N LYS A 56 7.98 5.19 10.75
CA LYS A 56 8.62 5.84 11.91
C LYS A 56 7.79 5.71 13.19
N ILE A 57 6.46 5.64 13.09
CA ILE A 57 5.54 5.63 14.23
C ILE A 57 5.13 4.20 14.62
N TRP A 58 4.72 3.38 13.65
CA TRP A 58 4.19 2.03 13.88
C TRP A 58 5.13 0.89 13.47
N GLY A 59 6.26 1.19 12.84
CA GLY A 59 7.12 0.18 12.21
C GLY A 59 6.57 -0.33 10.88
N HIS A 60 7.19 -1.38 10.35
CA HIS A 60 6.76 -2.00 9.11
C HIS A 60 5.43 -2.75 9.29
N ALA A 61 4.52 -2.59 8.34
CA ALA A 61 3.31 -3.38 8.24
C ALA A 61 3.52 -4.53 7.23
N PRO A 62 3.75 -5.79 7.67
CA PRO A 62 3.87 -6.90 6.74
C PRO A 62 2.57 -7.12 5.95
N PRO A 63 2.62 -7.75 4.76
CA PRO A 63 1.43 -8.09 3.98
C PRO A 63 0.38 -8.82 4.83
N GLY A 64 -0.89 -8.44 4.66
CA GLY A 64 -2.02 -8.95 5.45
C GLY A 64 -2.25 -8.25 6.79
N SER A 65 -1.41 -7.27 7.17
CA SER A 65 -1.62 -6.46 8.37
C SER A 65 -2.95 -5.73 8.33
N LYS A 66 -3.78 -5.90 9.37
CA LYS A 66 -5.09 -5.25 9.46
C LYS A 66 -4.97 -3.83 10.02
N CYS A 67 -5.59 -2.85 9.37
CA CYS A 67 -5.50 -1.44 9.74
C CYS A 67 -5.97 -1.19 11.18
N HIS A 68 -7.07 -1.80 11.62
CA HIS A 68 -7.61 -1.66 12.98
C HIS A 68 -6.69 -2.27 14.04
N LYS A 69 -5.87 -3.27 13.68
CA LYS A 69 -4.89 -3.87 14.58
C LYS A 69 -3.66 -2.98 14.74
N VAL A 70 -3.09 -2.54 13.62
CA VAL A 70 -1.88 -1.71 13.64
C VAL A 70 -2.14 -0.31 14.17
N LEU A 71 -3.18 0.37 13.69
CA LEU A 71 -3.44 1.77 14.00
C LEU A 71 -4.15 1.98 15.32
N GLN A 72 -4.97 1.02 15.76
CA GLN A 72 -5.90 1.19 16.89
C GLN A 72 -5.76 0.12 17.97
N ASN A 73 -4.85 -0.86 17.78
CA ASN A 73 -4.66 -1.99 18.70
C ASN A 73 -5.97 -2.77 18.99
N ARG A 74 -6.76 -3.02 17.94
CA ARG A 74 -8.03 -3.76 18.03
C ARG A 74 -7.95 -5.10 17.32
N GLU A 75 -8.75 -6.07 17.76
CA GLU A 75 -8.91 -7.37 17.08
C GLU A 75 -10.14 -7.41 16.15
N SER A 76 -10.89 -6.29 16.03
CA SER A 76 -12.05 -6.15 15.16
C SER A 76 -12.05 -4.78 14.48
N PRO A 77 -12.82 -4.60 13.38
CA PRO A 77 -13.02 -3.29 12.77
C PRO A 77 -13.39 -2.20 13.78
N CYS A 78 -12.95 -0.98 13.53
CA CYS A 78 -13.18 0.16 14.41
C CYS A 78 -14.69 0.45 14.50
N PRO A 79 -15.23 0.76 15.68
CA PRO A 79 -16.65 1.13 15.82
C PRO A 79 -16.98 2.43 15.09
N PHE A 80 -15.98 3.26 14.83
CA PHE A 80 -16.05 4.50 14.06
C PHE A 80 -15.60 4.34 12.60
N CYS A 81 -15.42 3.10 12.11
CA CYS A 81 -15.02 2.88 10.72
C CYS A 81 -16.13 3.36 9.77
N THR A 82 -15.75 4.13 8.75
CA THR A 82 -16.68 4.65 7.74
C THR A 82 -16.75 3.76 6.48
N ASN A 83 -16.06 2.61 6.44
CA ASN A 83 -16.02 1.76 5.25
C ASN A 83 -17.43 1.27 4.84
N ASN A 84 -18.30 1.00 5.80
CA ASN A 84 -19.70 0.66 5.52
C ASN A 84 -20.45 1.79 4.78
N ILE A 85 -20.12 3.05 5.05
CA ILE A 85 -20.70 4.20 4.34
C ILE A 85 -20.09 4.29 2.93
N ILE A 86 -18.76 4.20 2.82
CA ILE A 86 -18.02 4.32 1.55
C ILE A 86 -18.45 3.24 0.55
N LEU A 87 -18.54 1.99 1.00
CA LEU A 87 -18.92 0.86 0.16
C LEU A 87 -20.39 0.92 -0.25
N ASN A 88 -21.28 1.51 0.56
CA ASN A 88 -22.69 1.68 0.22
C ASN A 88 -22.95 2.82 -0.78
N HIS A 89 -22.02 3.77 -0.93
CA HIS A 89 -22.14 4.88 -1.89
C HIS A 89 -21.36 4.67 -3.19
N SER A 90 -20.55 3.62 -3.27
CA SER A 90 -19.92 3.20 -4.51
C SER A 90 -21.01 2.60 -5.41
N ARG A 91 -21.18 3.12 -6.64
CA ARG A 91 -22.21 2.64 -7.59
C ARG A 91 -22.25 1.10 -7.62
N PRO A 92 -23.45 0.47 -7.66
CA PRO A 92 -23.54 -0.99 -7.72
C PRO A 92 -22.75 -1.53 -8.92
N LYS A 93 -22.09 -2.69 -8.70
CA LYS A 93 -21.39 -3.48 -9.72
C LYS A 93 -22.33 -3.86 -10.86
#